data_AF-A0A3D3BTX8-F1
#
_entry.id   AF-A0A3D3BTX8-F1
#
_cell.length_a   1.000
_cell.length_b   1.000
_cell.length_c   1.000
_cell.angle_alpha   90.00
_cell.angle_beta   90.00
_cell.angle_gamma   90.00
#
_symmetry.space_group_name_H-M   'P 1'
#
loop_
_entity.id
_entity.type
_entity.pdbx_description
1 polymer ?
#
loop_
_entity_poly.entity_id
_entity_poly.type
_entity_poly.pdbx_seq_one_letter_code
_entity_poly.pdbx_strand_id
1 'polypeptide(L)'
;MPVLFTKANAAALVLLVSLFLNSLTQASILDETETPDPLLLQLASPLEAYNIDVIHNLNHRQLARGRISTYRLGRFPDLPNHSYPASLELQSWEAELTAGLIQGLVIFTDAGASNFEEHALLQDWLDDHSIARTLISFAASDREAADKIASVARGYGHAVLFLDSNTDIAVAGNFYATAARRFAIDGRNARRLESEVTELTLLGKRVRRNSNSIFRSGEALGGRALARTEPSVFEKKSLGDEFSESTIREIIVPGGVALGETSYLNLDVSELRFTDGQFLVLDEAGAAWELPALEVKTLKALWDFVARSIAIKSDAIVDIDEAGRVRISSALRDTDAGFEIMHADNLPFAYVQNLDVIKSVIIDTGVDWLQREGNKLEFVSKYEVRFLSADNMRLAQTRVALEFEYEHGAESMEFQRSWGRDSGRLRENLDYAGLGKDMTPIAKYAGWIALFRSLQEQQISFLRGRYEFLKVDKRGQETPARH
;
A
#
# COMPACT_ATOMS: atom_id res chain seq x y z
N MET A 1 -9.24 46.61 -66.83
CA MET A 1 -8.02 46.29 -66.08
C MET A 1 -8.40 46.06 -64.62
N PRO A 2 -7.88 45.00 -63.97
CA PRO A 2 -8.42 44.45 -62.74
C PRO A 2 -7.76 45.02 -61.49
N VAL A 3 -8.52 45.05 -60.39
CA VAL A 3 -8.06 45.39 -59.04
C VAL A 3 -7.38 44.15 -58.45
N LEU A 4 -6.10 44.32 -58.10
CA LEU A 4 -5.25 43.31 -57.47
C LEU A 4 -5.70 43.04 -56.03
N PHE A 5 -6.31 41.88 -55.80
CA PHE A 5 -6.37 41.25 -54.48
C PHE A 5 -4.95 40.77 -54.10
N THR A 6 -4.22 41.58 -53.33
CA THR A 6 -2.87 41.25 -52.89
C THR A 6 -2.92 40.46 -51.57
N LYS A 7 -2.44 39.21 -51.64
CA LYS A 7 -1.70 38.33 -50.70
C LYS A 7 -1.79 38.50 -49.16
N ALA A 8 -2.21 39.63 -48.60
CA ALA A 8 -2.29 39.87 -47.15
C ALA A 8 -3.38 39.05 -46.46
N ASN A 9 -4.50 38.76 -47.14
CA ASN A 9 -5.60 38.00 -46.54
C ASN A 9 -5.33 36.49 -46.47
N ALA A 10 -4.49 35.95 -47.35
CA ALA A 10 -4.10 34.54 -47.31
C ALA A 10 -3.13 34.26 -46.15
N ALA A 11 -2.21 35.19 -45.87
CA ALA A 11 -1.30 35.07 -44.73
C ALA A 11 -2.03 35.18 -43.39
N ALA A 12 -3.02 36.08 -43.27
CA ALA A 12 -3.85 36.20 -42.07
C ALA A 12 -4.73 34.96 -41.83
N LEU A 13 -5.26 34.34 -42.89
CA LEU A 13 -6.03 33.10 -42.80
C LEU A 13 -5.15 31.90 -42.42
N VAL A 14 -3.93 31.81 -42.95
CA VAL A 14 -2.95 30.78 -42.57
C VAL A 14 -2.45 30.97 -41.13
N LEU A 15 -2.30 32.22 -40.66
CA LEU A 15 -1.93 32.51 -39.26
C LEU A 15 -3.08 32.17 -38.29
N LEU A 16 -4.33 32.40 -38.68
CA LEU A 16 -5.51 32.00 -37.90
C LEU A 16 -5.69 30.48 -37.87
N VAL A 17 -5.49 29.79 -39.00
CA VAL A 17 -5.54 28.32 -39.07
C VAL A 17 -4.39 27.67 -38.29
N SER A 18 -3.20 28.28 -38.26
CA SER A 18 -2.08 27.81 -37.43
C SER A 18 -2.22 28.14 -35.93
N LEU A 19 -3.01 29.16 -35.56
CA LEU A 19 -3.41 29.40 -34.17
C LEU A 19 -4.49 28.42 -33.70
N PHE A 20 -5.34 27.91 -34.59
CA PHE A 20 -6.31 26.85 -34.27
C PHE A 20 -5.72 25.43 -34.30
N LEU A 21 -4.69 25.16 -35.13
CA LEU A 21 -3.96 23.89 -35.13
C LEU A 21 -3.03 23.71 -33.90
N ASN A 22 -2.79 24.77 -33.12
CA ASN A 22 -2.05 24.71 -31.86
C ASN A 22 -2.90 24.34 -30.63
N SER A 23 -4.14 23.90 -30.82
CA SER A 23 -4.97 23.36 -29.72
C SER A 23 -4.61 21.91 -29.36
N LEU A 24 -4.06 21.14 -30.31
CA LEU A 24 -3.58 19.76 -30.10
C LEU A 24 -2.36 19.66 -29.16
N THR A 25 -1.64 20.75 -28.92
CA THR A 25 -0.42 20.76 -28.09
C THR A 25 -0.67 21.16 -26.64
N GLN A 26 -1.87 21.64 -26.28
CA GLN A 26 -2.10 22.13 -24.93
C GLN A 26 -2.19 21.01 -23.88
N ALA A 27 -2.57 19.79 -24.30
CA ALA A 27 -2.50 18.59 -23.45
C ALA A 27 -1.06 18.09 -23.24
N SER A 28 -0.19 18.17 -24.26
CA SER A 28 1.19 17.68 -24.16
C SER A 28 2.12 18.64 -23.39
N ILE A 29 1.84 19.95 -23.42
CA ILE A 29 2.70 20.98 -22.80
C ILE A 29 2.54 21.04 -21.26
N LEU A 30 1.49 20.44 -20.68
CA LEU A 30 1.25 20.50 -19.23
C LEU A 30 1.95 19.40 -18.41
N ASP A 31 2.63 18.44 -19.05
CA ASP A 31 3.11 17.18 -18.44
C ASP A 31 4.55 16.77 -18.83
N GLU A 32 5.48 17.71 -19.09
CA GLU A 32 6.85 17.41 -19.59
C GLU A 32 7.72 16.49 -18.69
N THR A 33 7.33 16.23 -17.44
CA THR A 33 8.16 15.47 -16.48
C THR A 33 7.73 14.02 -16.25
N GLU A 34 6.63 13.56 -16.83
CA GLU A 34 6.14 12.19 -16.60
C GLU A 34 6.11 11.38 -17.89
N THR A 35 6.53 10.11 -17.83
CA THR A 35 6.39 9.20 -18.97
C THR A 35 4.90 9.06 -19.30
N PRO A 36 4.47 9.44 -20.51
CA PRO A 36 3.06 9.43 -20.86
C PRO A 36 2.55 7.99 -20.94
N ASP A 37 1.35 7.75 -20.41
CA ASP A 37 0.73 6.42 -20.44
C ASP A 37 0.29 6.06 -21.87
N PRO A 38 0.69 4.89 -22.43
CA PRO A 38 0.36 4.51 -23.81
C PRO A 38 -1.14 4.49 -24.10
N LEU A 39 -1.97 4.04 -23.16
CA LEU A 39 -3.41 3.98 -23.35
C LEU A 39 -3.99 5.40 -23.39
N LEU A 40 -3.56 6.29 -22.50
CA LEU A 40 -4.01 7.69 -22.53
C LEU A 40 -3.59 8.39 -23.83
N LEU A 41 -2.37 8.17 -24.32
CA LEU A 41 -1.91 8.71 -25.60
C LEU A 41 -2.77 8.23 -26.77
N GLN A 42 -3.12 6.94 -26.78
CA GLN A 42 -3.97 6.35 -27.82
C GLN A 42 -5.39 6.94 -27.82
N LEU A 43 -5.94 7.18 -26.63
CA LEU A 43 -7.31 7.68 -26.48
C LEU A 43 -7.43 9.21 -26.66
N ALA A 44 -6.33 9.98 -26.56
CA ALA A 44 -6.35 11.44 -26.49
C ALA A 44 -7.04 12.12 -27.68
N SER A 45 -6.57 11.89 -28.90
CA SER A 45 -7.08 12.59 -30.08
C SER A 45 -8.56 12.26 -30.39
N PRO A 46 -9.02 10.99 -30.32
CA PRO A 46 -10.42 10.69 -30.59
C PRO A 46 -11.39 11.19 -29.51
N LEU A 47 -10.93 11.32 -28.26
CA LEU A 47 -11.77 11.82 -27.16
C LEU A 47 -11.99 13.33 -27.22
N GLU A 48 -11.10 14.08 -27.88
CA GLU A 48 -11.27 15.52 -28.13
C GLU A 48 -12.57 15.81 -28.91
N ALA A 49 -12.95 14.95 -29.86
CA ALA A 49 -14.20 15.07 -30.61
C ALA A 49 -15.47 14.97 -29.74
N TYR A 50 -15.34 14.42 -28.53
CA TYR A 50 -16.42 14.31 -27.54
C TYR A 50 -16.30 15.33 -26.40
N ASN A 51 -15.40 16.31 -26.51
CA ASN A 51 -15.08 17.28 -25.46
C ASN A 51 -14.62 16.60 -24.14
N ILE A 52 -13.83 15.53 -24.27
CA ILE A 52 -13.20 14.84 -23.14
C ILE A 52 -11.69 15.06 -23.25
N ASP A 53 -11.12 15.81 -22.32
CA ASP A 53 -9.68 16.07 -22.29
C ASP A 53 -8.95 14.85 -21.70
N VAL A 54 -7.85 14.42 -22.31
CA VAL A 54 -7.00 13.37 -21.75
C VAL A 54 -5.79 13.99 -21.08
N ILE A 55 -5.59 13.67 -19.79
CA ILE A 55 -4.64 14.32 -18.90
C ILE A 55 -3.73 13.26 -18.26
N HIS A 56 -2.41 13.41 -18.33
CA HIS A 56 -1.50 12.46 -17.69
C HIS A 56 -1.31 12.73 -16.19
N ASN A 57 -1.71 13.90 -15.69
CA ASN A 57 -1.77 14.19 -14.26
C ASN A 57 -3.02 15.01 -13.88
N LEU A 58 -4.06 14.35 -13.35
CA LEU A 58 -5.30 15.02 -12.93
C LEU A 58 -5.09 16.01 -11.76
N ASN A 59 -3.99 15.90 -11.02
CA ASN A 59 -3.63 16.81 -9.94
C ASN A 59 -2.75 18.00 -10.39
N HIS A 60 -2.45 18.11 -11.70
CA HIS A 60 -1.62 19.19 -12.22
C HIS A 60 -2.19 20.56 -11.82
N ARG A 61 -1.31 21.49 -11.43
CA ARG A 61 -1.71 22.72 -10.73
C ARG A 61 -2.67 23.61 -11.50
N GLN A 62 -2.52 23.64 -12.83
CA GLN A 62 -3.34 24.47 -13.70
C GLN A 62 -4.74 23.86 -13.88
N LEU A 63 -4.88 22.54 -13.74
CA LEU A 63 -6.12 21.78 -13.92
C LEU A 63 -6.92 21.64 -12.62
N ALA A 64 -6.24 21.48 -11.48
CA ALA A 64 -6.86 21.26 -10.17
C ALA A 64 -7.79 22.42 -9.75
N ARG A 65 -7.40 23.68 -10.04
CA ARG A 65 -8.19 24.88 -9.70
C ARG A 65 -9.16 25.34 -10.79
N GLY A 66 -9.02 24.84 -12.01
CA GLY A 66 -9.88 25.23 -13.13
C GLY A 66 -11.31 24.77 -12.90
N ARG A 67 -12.28 25.61 -13.27
CA ARG A 67 -13.68 25.18 -13.38
C ARG A 67 -13.76 24.04 -14.39
N ILE A 68 -14.47 22.97 -14.06
CA ILE A 68 -14.76 21.89 -15.02
C ILE A 68 -15.72 22.43 -16.09
N SER A 69 -15.15 22.71 -17.26
CA SER A 69 -15.83 23.07 -18.51
C SER A 69 -16.11 21.84 -19.38
N THR A 70 -15.20 20.87 -19.34
CA THR A 70 -15.13 19.64 -20.13
C THR A 70 -14.74 18.49 -19.21
N TYR A 71 -15.22 17.28 -19.48
CA TYR A 71 -14.79 16.09 -18.72
C TYR A 71 -13.31 15.84 -18.97
N ARG A 72 -12.63 15.22 -18.00
CA ARG A 72 -11.23 14.84 -18.18
C ARG A 72 -11.01 13.39 -17.78
N LEU A 73 -10.30 12.64 -18.60
CA LEU A 73 -9.83 11.29 -18.29
C LEU A 73 -8.35 11.36 -17.94
N GLY A 74 -7.93 10.74 -16.83
CA GLY A 74 -6.51 10.72 -16.51
C GLY A 74 -6.14 9.89 -15.31
N ARG A 75 -4.85 9.95 -14.97
CA ARG A 75 -4.23 9.27 -13.82
C ARG A 75 -3.83 10.22 -12.71
N PHE A 76 -3.36 9.65 -11.61
CA PHE A 76 -2.85 10.38 -10.45
C PHE A 76 -1.38 9.99 -10.21
N PRO A 77 -0.45 10.94 -10.05
CA PRO A 77 0.94 10.62 -9.73
C PRO A 77 1.09 9.88 -8.40
N ASP A 78 0.17 10.14 -7.47
CA ASP A 78 0.14 9.49 -6.17
C ASP A 78 -0.47 8.08 -6.22
N LEU A 79 -1.12 7.69 -7.33
CA LEU A 79 -1.51 6.32 -7.62
C LEU A 79 -0.68 5.78 -8.79
N PRO A 80 0.60 5.43 -8.56
CA PRO A 80 1.43 4.84 -9.61
C PRO A 80 0.87 3.50 -10.06
N ASN A 81 1.36 3.01 -11.20
CA ASN A 81 1.05 1.67 -11.67
C ASN A 81 1.41 0.65 -10.58
N HIS A 82 0.62 -0.43 -10.46
CA HIS A 82 0.73 -1.46 -9.43
C HIS A 82 0.42 -0.98 -7.99
N SER A 83 -0.18 0.20 -7.84
CA SER A 83 -0.77 0.64 -6.57
C SER A 83 -2.11 -0.05 -6.31
N TYR A 84 -2.03 -1.31 -5.86
CA TYR A 84 -3.21 -2.12 -5.55
C TYR A 84 -3.89 -1.65 -4.26
N PRO A 85 -5.24 -1.64 -4.19
CA PRO A 85 -5.94 -1.15 -3.03
C PRO A 85 -5.75 -2.04 -1.80
N ALA A 86 -5.80 -1.42 -0.63
CA ALA A 86 -5.88 -2.11 0.66
C ALA A 86 -7.35 -2.45 1.03
N SER A 87 -7.56 -3.20 2.10
CA SER A 87 -8.92 -3.64 2.49
C SER A 87 -9.92 -2.51 2.72
N LEU A 88 -9.54 -1.44 3.42
CA LEU A 88 -10.44 -0.31 3.67
C LEU A 88 -10.84 0.41 2.37
N GLU A 89 -9.90 0.51 1.45
CA GLU A 89 -10.11 1.12 0.15
C GLU A 89 -11.02 0.27 -0.75
N LEU A 90 -10.83 -1.06 -0.75
CA LEU A 90 -11.74 -2.01 -1.41
C LEU A 90 -13.15 -1.90 -0.83
N GLN A 91 -13.28 -1.91 0.50
CA GLN A 91 -14.57 -1.82 1.18
C GLN A 91 -15.32 -0.51 0.85
N SER A 92 -14.59 0.62 0.82
CA SER A 92 -15.18 1.93 0.48
C SER A 92 -15.67 1.95 -0.97
N TRP A 93 -14.89 1.39 -1.88
CA TRP A 93 -15.25 1.30 -3.30
C TRP A 93 -16.46 0.39 -3.53
N GLU A 94 -16.49 -0.79 -2.93
CA GLU A 94 -17.63 -1.71 -3.03
C GLU A 94 -18.92 -1.10 -2.46
N ALA A 95 -18.82 -0.39 -1.32
CA ALA A 95 -19.95 0.26 -0.68
C ALA A 95 -20.55 1.34 -1.58
N GLU A 96 -19.72 2.21 -2.18
CA GLU A 96 -20.19 3.27 -3.06
C GLU A 96 -20.69 2.75 -4.43
N LEU A 97 -20.11 1.66 -4.95
CA LEU A 97 -20.61 0.97 -6.14
C LEU A 97 -22.00 0.38 -5.88
N THR A 98 -22.17 -0.33 -4.77
CA THR A 98 -23.45 -0.94 -4.36
C THR A 98 -24.52 0.13 -4.13
N ALA A 99 -24.13 1.27 -3.57
CA ALA A 99 -25.01 2.43 -3.38
C ALA A 99 -25.36 3.17 -4.70
N GLY A 100 -24.72 2.81 -5.82
CA GLY A 100 -24.91 3.46 -7.12
C GLY A 100 -24.37 4.88 -7.19
N LEU A 101 -23.48 5.27 -6.27
CA LEU A 101 -22.83 6.59 -6.25
C LEU A 101 -21.70 6.67 -7.29
N ILE A 102 -20.99 5.56 -7.45
CA ILE A 102 -19.89 5.41 -8.40
C ILE A 102 -20.14 4.25 -9.36
N GLN A 103 -19.37 4.22 -10.44
CA GLN A 103 -19.29 3.14 -11.40
C GLN A 103 -17.83 2.92 -11.82
N GLY A 104 -17.55 1.73 -12.35
CA GLY A 104 -16.26 1.35 -12.91
C GLY A 104 -16.34 1.10 -14.42
N LEU A 105 -15.27 1.40 -15.13
CA LEU A 105 -15.05 0.98 -16.51
C LEU A 105 -13.72 0.24 -16.59
N VAL A 106 -13.78 -1.06 -16.88
CA VAL A 106 -12.62 -1.91 -17.11
C VAL A 106 -12.27 -1.87 -18.60
N ILE A 107 -10.99 -1.68 -18.91
CA ILE A 107 -10.46 -1.74 -20.28
C ILE A 107 -9.39 -2.82 -20.33
N PHE A 108 -9.58 -3.76 -21.24
CA PHE A 108 -8.64 -4.85 -21.53
C PHE A 108 -7.89 -4.49 -22.81
N THR A 109 -6.62 -4.11 -22.71
CA THR A 109 -5.93 -3.58 -23.90
C THR A 109 -5.52 -4.65 -24.90
N ASP A 110 -5.30 -5.88 -24.43
CA ASP A 110 -4.78 -7.00 -25.24
C ASP A 110 -5.80 -8.13 -25.48
N ALA A 111 -6.98 -8.04 -24.85
CA ALA A 111 -8.08 -8.98 -25.11
C ALA A 111 -8.76 -8.61 -26.44
N GLY A 112 -8.57 -9.44 -27.47
CA GLY A 112 -9.28 -9.28 -28.74
C GLY A 112 -10.79 -9.14 -28.52
N ALA A 113 -11.44 -8.26 -29.30
CA ALA A 113 -12.86 -7.93 -29.16
C ALA A 113 -13.76 -9.18 -29.14
N SER A 114 -14.17 -9.60 -27.94
CA SER A 114 -14.90 -10.84 -27.74
C SER A 114 -15.97 -10.64 -26.67
N ASN A 115 -17.19 -11.09 -26.97
CA ASN A 115 -18.28 -11.15 -26.01
C ASN A 115 -18.05 -12.36 -25.09
N PHE A 116 -17.44 -12.16 -23.94
CA PHE A 116 -17.26 -13.23 -22.95
C PHE A 116 -18.03 -12.94 -21.66
N GLU A 117 -18.39 -14.01 -20.96
CA GLU A 117 -18.98 -13.95 -19.62
C GLU A 117 -17.98 -13.31 -18.63
N GLU A 118 -18.50 -12.56 -17.65
CA GLU A 118 -17.68 -11.75 -16.71
C GLU A 118 -16.60 -12.55 -15.98
N HIS A 119 -16.89 -13.81 -15.63
CA HIS A 119 -15.96 -14.70 -14.92
C HIS A 119 -14.79 -15.15 -15.81
N ALA A 120 -15.04 -15.39 -17.10
CA ALA A 120 -13.99 -15.73 -18.06
C ALA A 120 -13.06 -14.52 -18.28
N LEU A 121 -13.64 -13.32 -18.40
CA LEU A 121 -12.88 -12.08 -18.50
C LEU A 121 -12.01 -11.81 -17.27
N LEU A 122 -12.49 -12.17 -16.07
CA LEU A 122 -11.68 -12.02 -14.86
C LEU A 122 -10.46 -12.96 -14.88
N GLN A 123 -10.58 -14.19 -15.37
CA GLN A 123 -9.42 -15.08 -15.49
C GLN A 123 -8.39 -14.51 -16.48
N ASP A 124 -8.85 -14.11 -17.68
CA ASP A 124 -7.98 -13.48 -18.68
C ASP A 124 -7.27 -12.23 -18.11
N TRP A 125 -8.00 -11.41 -17.35
CA TRP A 125 -7.45 -10.24 -16.66
C TRP A 125 -6.33 -10.56 -15.69
N LEU A 126 -6.50 -11.60 -14.86
CA LEU A 126 -5.51 -12.00 -13.87
C LEU A 126 -4.24 -12.59 -14.53
N ASP A 127 -4.40 -13.19 -15.71
CA ASP A 127 -3.31 -13.76 -16.50
C ASP A 127 -2.57 -12.71 -17.37
N ASP A 128 -3.19 -11.55 -17.62
CA ASP A 128 -2.66 -10.52 -18.51
C ASP A 128 -1.45 -9.77 -17.91
N HIS A 129 -0.80 -8.94 -18.73
CA HIS A 129 0.22 -8.01 -18.27
C HIS A 129 -0.40 -6.81 -17.54
N SER A 130 0.38 -6.17 -16.67
CA SER A 130 -0.11 -5.02 -15.90
C SER A 130 -0.57 -3.84 -16.76
N ILE A 131 0.08 -3.65 -17.90
CA ILE A 131 -0.29 -2.65 -18.91
C ILE A 131 -1.59 -2.97 -19.63
N ALA A 132 -2.25 -4.08 -19.35
CA ALA A 132 -3.56 -4.42 -19.89
C ALA A 132 -4.68 -4.36 -18.84
N ARG A 133 -4.32 -4.20 -17.56
CA ARG A 133 -5.26 -4.14 -16.44
C ARG A 133 -5.62 -2.71 -16.03
N THR A 134 -6.49 -2.04 -16.79
CA THR A 134 -6.97 -0.68 -16.47
C THR A 134 -8.38 -0.67 -15.91
N LEU A 135 -8.55 0.01 -14.79
CA LEU A 135 -9.85 0.38 -14.24
C LEU A 135 -9.97 1.91 -14.13
N ILE A 136 -11.10 2.42 -14.61
CA ILE A 136 -11.48 3.83 -14.51
C ILE A 136 -12.64 3.95 -13.51
N SER A 137 -12.41 4.63 -12.39
CA SER A 137 -13.44 4.94 -11.39
C SER A 137 -14.10 6.29 -11.70
N PHE A 138 -15.42 6.37 -11.69
CA PHE A 138 -16.15 7.62 -11.99
C PHE A 138 -17.47 7.73 -11.22
N ALA A 139 -17.96 8.96 -11.02
CA ALA A 139 -19.29 9.17 -10.42
C ALA A 139 -20.38 8.67 -11.38
N ALA A 140 -21.40 7.99 -10.88
CA ALA A 140 -22.46 7.39 -11.72
C ALA A 140 -23.16 8.43 -12.63
N SER A 141 -23.25 9.68 -12.19
CA SER A 141 -23.79 10.80 -12.98
C SER A 141 -22.95 11.20 -14.20
N ASP A 142 -21.69 10.77 -14.26
CA ASP A 142 -20.75 11.08 -15.35
C ASP A 142 -20.69 9.93 -16.39
N ARG A 143 -21.70 9.04 -16.38
CA ARG A 143 -21.81 7.87 -17.28
C ARG A 143 -21.71 8.19 -18.76
N GLU A 144 -22.27 9.32 -19.20
CA GLU A 144 -22.21 9.72 -20.60
C GLU A 144 -20.76 9.85 -21.11
N ALA A 145 -19.86 10.39 -20.29
CA ALA A 145 -18.44 10.49 -20.63
C ALA A 145 -17.78 9.10 -20.68
N ALA A 146 -18.12 8.23 -19.74
CA ALA A 146 -17.63 6.86 -19.70
C ALA A 146 -18.09 6.04 -20.92
N ASP A 147 -19.32 6.21 -21.40
CA ASP A 147 -19.82 5.58 -22.62
C ASP A 147 -19.02 6.00 -23.86
N LYS A 148 -18.62 7.28 -23.95
CA LYS A 148 -17.73 7.76 -25.04
C LYS A 148 -16.33 7.17 -24.93
N ILE A 149 -15.76 7.11 -23.73
CA ILE A 149 -14.46 6.47 -23.49
C ILE A 149 -14.49 5.00 -23.89
N ALA A 150 -15.52 4.27 -23.45
CA ALA A 150 -15.73 2.87 -23.83
C ALA A 150 -15.88 2.70 -25.35
N SER A 151 -16.62 3.59 -26.02
CA SER A 151 -16.78 3.54 -27.48
C SER A 151 -15.46 3.76 -28.23
N VAL A 152 -14.63 4.71 -27.78
CA VAL A 152 -13.32 4.96 -28.38
C VAL A 152 -12.38 3.78 -28.14
N ALA A 153 -12.33 3.24 -26.92
CA ALA A 153 -11.51 2.08 -26.59
C ALA A 153 -11.88 0.85 -27.45
N ARG A 154 -13.18 0.57 -27.62
CA ARG A 154 -13.64 -0.47 -28.56
C ARG A 154 -13.24 -0.20 -30.00
N GLY A 155 -13.24 1.07 -30.42
CA GLY A 155 -12.78 1.49 -31.75
C GLY A 155 -11.30 1.16 -32.02
N TYR A 156 -10.49 1.06 -30.96
CA TYR A 156 -9.11 0.60 -31.02
C TYR A 156 -8.93 -0.92 -30.82
N GLY A 157 -10.04 -1.67 -30.74
CA GLY A 157 -10.03 -3.12 -30.61
C GLY A 157 -9.96 -3.63 -29.16
N HIS A 158 -10.00 -2.74 -28.16
CA HIS A 158 -10.01 -3.15 -26.75
C HIS A 158 -11.38 -3.70 -26.34
N ALA A 159 -11.38 -4.77 -25.54
CA ALA A 159 -12.59 -5.17 -24.82
C ALA A 159 -12.82 -4.22 -23.62
N VAL A 160 -14.08 -3.98 -23.28
CA VAL A 160 -14.46 -3.12 -22.16
C VAL A 160 -15.65 -3.69 -21.41
N LEU A 161 -15.63 -3.54 -20.08
CA LEU A 161 -16.69 -3.99 -19.18
C LEU A 161 -17.09 -2.83 -18.26
N PHE A 162 -18.39 -2.59 -18.12
CA PHE A 162 -18.91 -1.65 -17.13
C PHE A 162 -19.23 -2.37 -15.84
N LEU A 163 -18.82 -1.79 -14.72
CA LEU A 163 -19.15 -2.21 -13.37
C LEU A 163 -20.13 -1.19 -12.79
N ASP A 164 -21.32 -1.64 -12.39
CA ASP A 164 -22.34 -0.80 -11.76
C ASP A 164 -23.01 -1.50 -10.59
N SER A 165 -24.05 -0.89 -10.01
CA SER A 165 -24.76 -1.41 -8.84
C SER A 165 -25.45 -2.76 -9.06
N ASN A 166 -25.59 -3.22 -10.31
CA ASN A 166 -26.17 -4.50 -10.66
C ASN A 166 -25.12 -5.58 -10.96
N THR A 167 -23.85 -5.21 -11.10
CA THR A 167 -22.74 -6.17 -11.25
C THR A 167 -22.58 -6.96 -9.95
N ASP A 168 -22.25 -8.25 -10.05
CA ASP A 168 -21.86 -9.02 -8.87
C ASP A 168 -20.69 -8.32 -8.17
N ILE A 169 -20.90 -7.98 -6.90
CA ILE A 169 -19.92 -7.24 -6.10
C ILE A 169 -18.60 -7.99 -5.96
N ALA A 170 -18.64 -9.33 -5.96
CA ALA A 170 -17.43 -10.15 -5.89
C ALA A 170 -16.60 -10.04 -7.18
N VAL A 171 -17.25 -9.96 -8.33
CA VAL A 171 -16.62 -9.75 -9.63
C VAL A 171 -16.04 -8.33 -9.73
N ALA A 172 -16.86 -7.32 -9.42
CA ALA A 172 -16.45 -5.92 -9.47
C ALA A 172 -15.29 -5.63 -8.50
N GLY A 173 -15.38 -6.15 -7.27
CA GLY A 173 -14.35 -6.05 -6.25
C GLY A 173 -13.05 -6.73 -6.67
N ASN A 174 -13.10 -7.86 -7.38
CA ASN A 174 -11.93 -8.53 -7.93
C ASN A 174 -11.18 -7.66 -8.96
N PHE A 175 -11.91 -7.08 -9.92
CA PHE A 175 -11.31 -6.15 -10.89
C PHE A 175 -10.66 -4.95 -10.21
N TYR A 176 -11.32 -4.36 -9.21
CA TYR A 176 -10.76 -3.25 -8.45
C TYR A 176 -9.54 -3.65 -7.61
N ALA A 177 -9.60 -4.79 -6.92
CA ALA A 177 -8.51 -5.29 -6.09
C ALA A 177 -7.23 -5.56 -6.88
N THR A 178 -7.36 -5.87 -8.18
CA THR A 178 -6.25 -6.33 -9.04
C THR A 178 -5.95 -5.37 -10.20
N ALA A 179 -6.56 -4.19 -10.22
CA ALA A 179 -6.27 -3.14 -11.21
C ALA A 179 -4.85 -2.60 -11.05
N ALA A 180 -4.01 -2.85 -12.06
CA ALA A 180 -2.65 -2.35 -12.08
C ALA A 180 -2.59 -0.87 -12.48
N ARG A 181 -3.53 -0.40 -13.31
CA ARG A 181 -3.67 1.02 -13.66
C ARG A 181 -5.04 1.53 -13.21
N ARG A 182 -5.02 2.61 -12.42
CA ARG A 182 -6.22 3.20 -11.83
C ARG A 182 -6.38 4.64 -12.27
N PHE A 183 -7.40 4.90 -13.06
CA PHE A 183 -7.72 6.18 -13.65
C PHE A 183 -9.05 6.72 -13.12
N ALA A 184 -9.35 7.97 -13.42
CA ALA A 184 -10.64 8.57 -13.10
C ALA A 184 -11.18 9.49 -14.20
N ILE A 185 -12.49 9.72 -14.13
CA ILE A 185 -13.15 10.79 -14.87
C ILE A 185 -13.36 12.00 -13.93
N ASP A 186 -12.67 13.10 -14.22
CA ASP A 186 -12.83 14.39 -13.53
C ASP A 186 -14.01 15.16 -14.13
N GLY A 187 -15.20 14.87 -13.62
CA GLY A 187 -16.44 15.58 -13.93
C GLY A 187 -16.83 16.61 -12.86
N ARG A 188 -17.78 17.49 -13.21
CA ARG A 188 -18.33 18.45 -12.23
C ARG A 188 -19.03 17.74 -11.07
N ASN A 189 -19.70 16.62 -11.35
CA ASN A 189 -20.40 15.85 -10.35
C ASN A 189 -19.43 15.02 -9.51
N ALA A 190 -18.44 14.37 -10.14
CA ALA A 190 -17.36 13.70 -9.43
C ALA A 190 -16.66 14.60 -8.38
N ARG A 191 -16.38 15.88 -8.70
CA ARG A 191 -15.81 16.83 -7.73
C ARG A 191 -16.75 17.27 -6.60
N ARG A 192 -18.06 17.08 -6.76
CA ARG A 192 -19.09 17.45 -5.77
C ARG A 192 -19.53 16.27 -4.93
N LEU A 193 -19.25 15.05 -5.39
CA LEU A 193 -19.55 13.84 -4.66
C LEU A 193 -18.68 13.78 -3.41
N GLU A 194 -19.33 13.69 -2.25
CA GLU A 194 -18.65 13.34 -1.00
C GLU A 194 -18.41 11.83 -1.04
N SER A 195 -17.18 11.46 -1.41
CA SER A 195 -16.76 10.08 -1.61
C SER A 195 -15.50 9.79 -0.79
N GLU A 196 -15.42 8.56 -0.28
CA GLU A 196 -14.24 7.98 0.37
C GLU A 196 -13.39 7.15 -0.61
N VAL A 197 -13.88 6.94 -1.84
CA VAL A 197 -13.15 6.27 -2.92
C VAL A 197 -11.91 7.07 -3.28
N THR A 198 -10.76 6.41 -3.22
CA THR A 198 -9.44 7.03 -3.36
C THR A 198 -9.33 7.93 -4.59
N GLU A 199 -9.62 7.42 -5.79
CA GLU A 199 -9.54 8.17 -7.04
C GLU A 199 -10.39 9.44 -7.01
N LEU A 200 -11.62 9.34 -6.53
CA LEU A 200 -12.55 10.47 -6.46
C LEU A 200 -12.12 11.48 -5.41
N THR A 201 -11.58 11.01 -4.29
CA THR A 201 -11.06 11.91 -3.26
C THR A 201 -9.87 12.72 -3.76
N LEU A 202 -9.09 12.20 -4.73
CA LEU A 202 -7.93 12.88 -5.30
C LEU A 202 -8.32 13.97 -6.31
N LEU A 203 -9.53 13.92 -6.87
CA LEU A 203 -10.01 14.92 -7.83
C LEU A 203 -10.01 16.34 -7.23
N GLY A 204 -9.59 17.32 -8.02
CA GLY A 204 -9.49 18.72 -7.60
C GLY A 204 -8.40 19.04 -6.57
N LYS A 205 -7.66 18.03 -6.08
CA LYS A 205 -6.48 18.26 -5.24
C LYS A 205 -5.29 18.70 -6.09
N ARG A 206 -4.44 19.55 -5.52
CA ARG A 206 -3.34 20.21 -6.20
C ARG A 206 -2.00 19.64 -5.76
N VAL A 207 -1.14 19.27 -6.71
CA VAL A 207 0.26 18.91 -6.43
C VAL A 207 1.05 20.08 -5.84
N ARG A 208 1.97 19.76 -4.92
CA ARG A 208 2.74 20.75 -4.17
C ARG A 208 3.78 21.47 -5.02
N ARG A 209 4.29 22.60 -4.48
CA ARG A 209 5.53 23.32 -4.86
C ARG A 209 6.65 22.39 -5.37
N ASN A 210 7.05 22.38 -6.63
CA ASN A 210 8.17 21.56 -7.15
C ASN A 210 8.09 20.05 -6.82
N SER A 211 6.89 19.48 -6.80
CA SER A 211 6.65 18.05 -6.56
C SER A 211 5.50 17.57 -7.45
N ASN A 212 5.52 16.30 -7.82
CA ASN A 212 4.42 15.64 -8.54
C ASN A 212 3.39 15.03 -7.58
N SER A 213 3.59 15.14 -6.26
CA SER A 213 2.68 14.62 -5.25
C SER A 213 1.79 15.71 -4.66
N ILE A 214 0.55 15.35 -4.32
CA ILE A 214 -0.32 16.19 -3.47
C ILE A 214 0.10 16.16 -1.99
N PHE A 215 0.83 15.12 -1.58
CA PHE A 215 1.20 14.85 -0.20
C PHE A 215 2.52 15.52 0.18
N ARG A 216 2.74 15.77 1.48
CA ARG A 216 4.06 16.15 1.98
C ARG A 216 4.99 14.93 1.94
N SER A 217 6.30 15.17 1.89
CA SER A 217 7.29 14.12 2.13
C SER A 217 7.03 13.48 3.50
N GLY A 218 6.56 12.22 3.51
CA GLY A 218 6.16 11.49 4.73
C GLY A 218 4.65 11.40 4.98
N GLU A 219 3.80 12.04 4.17
CA GLU A 219 2.35 11.79 4.17
C GLU A 219 2.04 10.78 3.05
N ALA A 220 1.33 9.69 3.35
CA ALA A 220 0.88 8.71 2.36
C ALA A 220 -0.62 8.84 2.04
N LEU A 221 -1.02 8.26 0.91
CA LEU A 221 -2.41 7.96 0.58
C LEU A 221 -3.05 7.13 1.70
N GLY A 222 -4.25 7.54 2.14
CA GLY A 222 -4.92 6.93 3.30
C GLY A 222 -4.55 7.57 4.66
N GLY A 223 -3.51 8.40 4.73
CA GLY A 223 -3.08 9.09 5.96
C GLY A 223 -3.94 10.29 6.37
N ARG A 224 -5.09 10.54 5.73
CA ARG A 224 -5.91 11.75 5.92
C ARG A 224 -6.42 11.94 7.36
N ALA A 225 -6.43 10.88 8.16
CA ALA A 225 -6.80 10.91 9.58
C ALA A 225 -5.64 10.67 10.56
N LEU A 226 -4.45 10.28 10.09
CA LEU A 226 -3.34 9.85 10.97
C LEU A 226 -2.10 10.74 10.86
N ALA A 227 -1.72 11.17 9.65
CA ALA A 227 -0.37 11.70 9.42
C ALA A 227 -0.21 13.22 9.65
N ARG A 228 -1.27 13.98 10.00
CA ARG A 228 -1.19 15.46 9.92
C ARG A 228 -0.46 16.14 11.08
N THR A 229 -0.19 15.43 12.17
CA THR A 229 0.56 15.94 13.33
C THR A 229 1.32 14.86 14.13
N GLU A 230 1.65 13.71 13.52
CA GLU A 230 2.47 12.67 14.17
C GLU A 230 3.93 13.16 14.39
N PRO A 231 4.53 13.00 15.58
CA PRO A 231 5.97 13.17 15.75
C PRO A 231 6.74 11.99 15.12
N SER A 232 7.67 12.32 14.23
CA SER A 232 8.80 11.53 13.67
C SER A 232 8.78 10.00 13.88
N VAL A 233 8.25 9.27 12.89
CA VAL A 233 8.81 8.05 12.29
C VAL A 233 9.73 7.25 13.24
N PHE A 234 9.17 6.27 13.97
CA PHE A 234 9.97 5.25 14.63
C PHE A 234 10.37 4.19 13.59
N GLU A 235 11.63 4.22 13.16
CA GLU A 235 12.25 3.14 12.40
C GLU A 235 13.24 2.42 13.32
N LYS A 236 13.16 1.09 13.36
CA LYS A 236 14.02 0.26 14.22
C LYS A 236 15.50 0.61 14.10
N LYS A 237 16.00 0.85 12.88
CA LYS A 237 17.41 1.18 12.60
C LYS A 237 17.94 2.42 13.34
N SER A 238 17.04 3.28 13.83
CA SER A 238 17.37 4.50 14.56
C SER A 238 17.54 4.29 16.07
N LEU A 239 17.29 3.07 16.59
CA LEU A 239 17.58 2.69 17.98
C LEU A 239 19.08 2.48 18.26
N GLY A 240 19.95 2.50 17.25
CA GLY A 240 21.37 2.14 17.38
C GLY A 240 21.57 0.63 17.57
N ASP A 241 22.80 0.21 17.80
CA ASP A 241 23.22 -1.19 18.04
C ASP A 241 24.30 -1.24 19.13
N GLU A 242 25.06 -2.32 19.23
CA GLU A 242 26.16 -2.46 20.20
C GLU A 242 27.24 -1.38 20.03
N PHE A 243 27.38 -0.79 18.84
CA PHE A 243 28.47 0.12 18.47
C PHE A 243 28.00 1.53 18.10
N SER A 244 26.71 1.74 17.89
CA SER A 244 26.12 2.99 17.43
C SER A 244 25.12 3.58 18.42
N GLU A 245 25.14 4.90 18.54
CA GLU A 245 24.23 5.63 19.41
C GLU A 245 22.82 5.74 18.80
N SER A 246 21.79 5.66 19.63
CA SER A 246 20.41 5.92 19.19
C SER A 246 20.23 7.39 18.81
N THR A 247 19.43 7.61 17.77
CA THR A 247 19.00 8.95 17.34
C THR A 247 17.57 9.29 17.76
N ILE A 248 16.85 8.34 18.40
CA ILE A 248 15.46 8.52 18.82
C ILE A 248 15.39 8.97 20.28
N ARG A 249 14.51 9.94 20.55
CA ARG A 249 14.17 10.32 21.93
C ARG A 249 13.38 9.21 22.62
N GLU A 250 13.73 8.87 23.85
CA GLU A 250 13.07 7.78 24.60
C GLU A 250 11.54 7.99 24.71
N ILE A 251 11.10 9.25 24.80
CA ILE A 251 9.69 9.64 24.83
C ILE A 251 8.94 9.22 23.54
N ILE A 252 9.64 9.14 22.41
CA ILE A 252 9.07 8.87 21.09
C ILE A 252 9.01 7.37 20.78
N VAL A 253 9.77 6.50 21.46
CA VAL A 253 9.73 5.04 21.26
C VAL A 253 8.34 4.52 21.66
N PRO A 254 7.39 4.32 20.74
CA PRO A 254 6.00 4.18 21.11
C PRO A 254 5.67 2.68 21.05
N GLY A 255 5.20 2.12 22.17
CA GLY A 255 5.10 0.68 22.29
C GLY A 255 6.47 0.01 22.48
N GLY A 256 6.58 -0.96 23.37
CA GLY A 256 7.79 -1.78 23.53
C GLY A 256 7.81 -2.98 22.60
N VAL A 257 7.16 -2.90 21.43
CA VAL A 257 7.34 -3.86 20.33
C VAL A 257 7.38 -3.08 19.02
N ALA A 258 8.38 -3.36 18.19
CA ALA A 258 8.45 -2.88 16.83
C ALA A 258 8.95 -3.99 15.91
N LEU A 259 8.18 -4.31 14.88
CA LEU A 259 8.44 -5.39 13.94
C LEU A 259 8.50 -4.81 12.55
N GLY A 260 9.64 -4.95 11.88
CA GLY A 260 9.86 -4.27 10.62
C GLY A 260 11.13 -4.68 9.90
N GLU A 261 11.70 -5.84 10.20
CA GLU A 261 12.77 -6.35 9.36
C GLU A 261 12.22 -6.76 7.99
N THR A 262 13.03 -6.62 6.95
CA THR A 262 12.72 -7.19 5.64
C THR A 262 13.34 -8.57 5.56
N SER A 263 12.56 -9.59 5.19
CA SER A 263 13.10 -10.95 5.13
C SER A 263 14.13 -11.11 4.02
N TYR A 264 15.19 -11.87 4.32
CA TYR A 264 16.02 -12.50 3.29
C TYR A 264 15.34 -13.78 2.81
N LEU A 265 15.11 -13.87 1.51
CA LEU A 265 14.52 -15.03 0.86
C LEU A 265 15.54 -15.55 -0.15
N ASN A 266 16.07 -16.76 0.05
CA ASN A 266 16.95 -17.39 -0.94
C ASN A 266 16.14 -18.08 -2.05
N LEU A 267 15.20 -17.33 -2.63
CA LEU A 267 14.26 -17.78 -3.64
C LEU A 267 13.83 -16.58 -4.49
N ASP A 268 13.93 -16.71 -5.81
CA ASP A 268 13.44 -15.70 -6.75
C ASP A 268 11.92 -15.87 -6.91
N VAL A 269 11.17 -15.04 -6.17
CA VAL A 269 9.71 -15.10 -6.13
C VAL A 269 9.11 -14.34 -7.31
N SER A 270 8.17 -14.98 -7.99
CA SER A 270 7.39 -14.37 -9.06
C SER A 270 5.99 -13.94 -8.60
N GLU A 271 5.35 -14.73 -7.72
CA GLU A 271 3.96 -14.53 -7.35
C GLU A 271 3.65 -15.01 -5.92
N LEU A 272 2.77 -14.28 -5.24
CA LEU A 272 2.06 -14.73 -4.04
C LEU A 272 0.63 -15.11 -4.44
N ARG A 273 0.15 -16.28 -4.01
CA ARG A 273 -1.24 -16.73 -4.20
C ARG A 273 -1.90 -17.01 -2.87
N PHE A 274 -3.19 -16.73 -2.79
CA PHE A 274 -4.04 -17.15 -1.67
C PHE A 274 -5.14 -18.08 -2.18
N THR A 275 -5.21 -19.30 -1.67
CA THR A 275 -6.24 -20.27 -2.05
C THR A 275 -6.58 -21.13 -0.84
N ASP A 276 -7.85 -21.46 -0.67
CA ASP A 276 -8.33 -22.37 0.38
C ASP A 276 -7.84 -22.01 1.80
N GLY A 277 -7.69 -20.72 2.09
CA GLY A 277 -7.24 -20.22 3.38
C GLY A 277 -5.72 -20.26 3.61
N GLN A 278 -4.92 -20.53 2.58
CA GLN A 278 -3.47 -20.66 2.68
C GLN A 278 -2.75 -19.79 1.65
N PHE A 279 -1.55 -19.35 2.01
CA PHE A 279 -0.66 -18.67 1.08
C PHE A 279 0.34 -19.64 0.46
N LEU A 280 0.58 -19.45 -0.84
CA LEU A 280 1.60 -20.12 -1.62
C LEU A 280 2.49 -19.08 -2.28
N VAL A 281 3.79 -19.33 -2.28
CA VAL A 281 4.76 -18.53 -3.02
C VAL A 281 5.16 -19.30 -4.27
N LEU A 282 5.08 -18.68 -5.45
CA LEU A 282 5.61 -19.26 -6.68
C LEU A 282 6.95 -18.62 -7.01
N ASP A 283 7.90 -19.47 -7.38
CA ASP A 283 9.17 -18.99 -7.91
C ASP A 283 9.12 -18.69 -9.41
N GLU A 284 10.19 -18.12 -9.95
CA GLU A 284 10.31 -17.87 -11.39
C GLU A 284 10.32 -19.16 -12.24
N ALA A 285 10.64 -20.32 -11.65
CA ALA A 285 10.58 -21.62 -12.31
C ALA A 285 9.15 -22.23 -12.30
N GLY A 286 8.20 -21.59 -11.62
CA GLY A 286 6.81 -22.02 -11.51
C GLY A 286 6.57 -23.07 -10.43
N ALA A 287 7.55 -23.38 -9.57
CA ALA A 287 7.32 -24.24 -8.42
C ALA A 287 6.54 -23.49 -7.34
N ALA A 288 5.53 -24.15 -6.79
CA ALA A 288 4.73 -23.63 -5.69
C ALA A 288 5.31 -24.09 -4.35
N TRP A 289 5.56 -23.12 -3.47
CA TRP A 289 6.13 -23.29 -2.15
C TRP A 289 5.08 -22.99 -1.08
N GLU A 290 4.81 -23.99 -0.23
CA GLU A 290 3.90 -23.86 0.90
C GLU A 290 4.53 -23.03 2.01
N LEU A 291 3.81 -22.01 2.49
CA LEU A 291 4.18 -21.25 3.67
C LEU A 291 3.66 -21.94 4.95
N PRO A 292 4.27 -21.67 6.11
CA PRO A 292 3.80 -22.19 7.39
C PRO A 292 2.31 -21.95 7.65
N ALA A 293 1.67 -22.79 8.45
CA ALA A 293 0.27 -22.56 8.80
C ALA A 293 0.15 -21.41 9.82
N LEU A 294 -0.75 -20.46 9.55
CA LEU A 294 -1.20 -19.46 10.52
C LEU A 294 -2.68 -19.16 10.27
N GLU A 295 -3.42 -18.78 11.31
CA GLU A 295 -4.84 -18.42 11.16
C GLU A 295 -5.01 -17.25 10.19
N VAL A 296 -5.99 -17.36 9.29
CA VAL A 296 -6.20 -16.38 8.21
C VAL A 296 -6.48 -14.97 8.74
N LYS A 297 -7.25 -14.84 9.83
CA LYS A 297 -7.50 -13.54 10.49
C LYS A 297 -6.21 -12.91 11.04
N THR A 298 -5.28 -13.72 11.52
CA THR A 298 -3.97 -13.29 12.03
C THR A 298 -3.10 -12.84 10.87
N LEU A 299 -3.00 -13.65 9.80
CA LEU A 299 -2.33 -13.26 8.55
C LEU A 299 -2.86 -11.92 8.02
N LYS A 300 -4.19 -11.74 8.07
CA LYS A 300 -4.85 -10.51 7.64
C LYS A 300 -4.44 -9.30 8.49
N ALA A 301 -4.38 -9.46 9.81
CA ALA A 301 -3.93 -8.41 10.73
C ALA A 301 -2.46 -8.01 10.47
N LEU A 302 -1.59 -9.00 10.28
CA LEU A 302 -0.16 -8.77 9.98
C LEU A 302 0.03 -8.10 8.61
N TRP A 303 -0.73 -8.51 7.59
CA TRP A 303 -0.71 -7.87 6.27
C TRP A 303 -1.11 -6.39 6.33
N ASP A 304 -2.21 -6.08 7.02
CA ASP A 304 -2.67 -4.71 7.21
C ASP A 304 -1.65 -3.88 8.00
N PHE A 305 -0.99 -4.50 8.98
CA PHE A 305 0.06 -3.86 9.76
C PHE A 305 1.26 -3.49 8.88
N VAL A 306 1.71 -4.39 8.00
CA VAL A 306 2.78 -4.11 7.04
C VAL A 306 2.40 -2.98 6.09
N ALA A 307 1.19 -3.02 5.51
CA ALA A 307 0.71 -1.96 4.62
C ALA A 307 0.68 -0.59 5.33
N ARG A 308 0.19 -0.54 6.58
CA ARG A 308 0.23 0.67 7.42
C ARG A 308 1.66 1.10 7.70
N SER A 309 2.53 0.17 8.04
CA SER A 309 3.90 0.43 8.46
C SER A 309 4.72 1.06 7.33
N ILE A 310 4.58 0.54 6.10
CA ILE A 310 5.17 1.12 4.89
C ILE A 310 4.58 2.50 4.61
N ALA A 311 3.25 2.64 4.69
CA ALA A 311 2.57 3.89 4.39
C ALA A 311 3.03 5.04 5.30
N ILE A 312 3.14 4.80 6.62
CA ILE A 312 3.53 5.86 7.56
C ILE A 312 5.01 5.85 7.94
N LYS A 313 5.79 4.90 7.40
CA LYS A 313 7.20 4.66 7.74
C LYS A 313 7.40 4.48 9.24
N SER A 314 6.66 3.56 9.84
CA SER A 314 6.88 3.24 11.25
C SER A 314 6.61 1.78 11.55
N ASP A 315 7.60 1.13 12.18
CA ASP A 315 7.57 -0.28 12.57
C ASP A 315 6.90 -0.50 13.93
N ALA A 316 6.54 0.58 14.61
CA ALA A 316 5.89 0.52 15.92
C ALA A 316 4.46 -0.02 15.80
N ILE A 317 4.08 -0.89 16.73
CA ILE A 317 2.74 -1.50 16.80
C ILE A 317 1.64 -0.51 17.25
N VAL A 318 2.01 0.73 17.54
CA VAL A 318 1.12 1.79 18.02
C VAL A 318 1.13 2.99 17.07
N ASP A 319 0.00 3.69 17.05
CA ASP A 319 -0.18 5.00 16.42
C ASP A 319 -0.10 6.09 17.51
N ILE A 320 0.39 7.27 17.16
CA ILE A 320 0.34 8.47 18.02
C ILE A 320 -0.66 9.43 17.42
N ASP A 321 -1.73 9.76 18.12
CA ASP A 321 -2.73 10.69 17.60
C ASP A 321 -2.27 12.16 17.66
N GLU A 322 -3.08 13.06 17.09
CA GLU A 322 -2.78 14.50 17.02
C GLU A 322 -2.57 15.17 18.39
N ALA A 323 -3.08 14.55 19.47
CA ALA A 323 -2.93 15.02 20.84
C ALA A 323 -1.72 14.39 21.56
N GLY A 324 -0.90 13.61 20.84
CA GLY A 324 0.23 12.88 21.39
C GLY A 324 -0.15 11.62 22.17
N ARG A 325 -1.39 11.15 22.05
CA ARG A 325 -1.84 9.94 22.76
C ARG A 325 -1.44 8.70 21.96
N VAL A 326 -0.85 7.74 22.65
CA VAL A 326 -0.44 6.47 22.07
C VAL A 326 -1.62 5.50 22.07
N ARG A 327 -1.91 4.88 20.93
CA ARG A 327 -2.96 3.85 20.79
C ARG A 327 -2.43 2.69 19.99
N ILE A 328 -2.90 1.47 20.26
CA ILE A 328 -2.53 0.36 19.38
C ILE A 328 -2.97 0.65 17.94
N SER A 329 -2.11 0.26 17.00
CA SER A 329 -2.34 0.47 15.58
C SER A 329 -3.70 -0.05 15.19
N SER A 330 -4.46 0.73 14.42
CA SER A 330 -5.75 0.27 13.88
C SER A 330 -5.64 -1.02 13.07
N ALA A 331 -4.45 -1.35 12.57
CA ALA A 331 -4.18 -2.62 11.89
C ALA A 331 -4.29 -3.84 12.81
N LEU A 332 -3.84 -3.69 14.06
CA LEU A 332 -3.74 -4.74 15.08
C LEU A 332 -4.83 -4.64 16.16
N ARG A 333 -5.54 -3.52 16.24
CA ARG A 333 -6.61 -3.31 17.22
C ARG A 333 -7.71 -4.34 17.05
N ASP A 334 -8.15 -4.88 18.18
CA ASP A 334 -9.22 -5.87 18.28
C ASP A 334 -8.90 -7.14 17.49
N THR A 335 -7.62 -7.55 17.50
CA THR A 335 -7.14 -8.77 16.86
C THR A 335 -6.37 -9.62 17.87
N ASP A 336 -6.37 -10.95 17.68
CA ASP A 336 -5.63 -11.86 18.57
C ASP A 336 -4.12 -11.59 18.49
N ALA A 337 -3.60 -11.32 17.28
CA ALA A 337 -2.22 -10.87 17.09
C ALA A 337 -1.91 -9.59 17.88
N GLY A 338 -2.80 -8.59 17.82
CA GLY A 338 -2.64 -7.35 18.57
C GLY A 338 -2.65 -7.56 20.08
N PHE A 339 -3.52 -8.44 20.59
CA PHE A 339 -3.54 -8.82 22.00
C PHE A 339 -2.23 -9.48 22.43
N GLU A 340 -1.74 -10.47 21.68
CA GLU A 340 -0.50 -11.18 22.01
C GLU A 340 0.74 -10.28 21.92
N ILE A 341 0.83 -9.45 20.88
CA ILE A 341 1.89 -8.45 20.73
C ILE A 341 1.86 -7.45 21.90
N MET A 342 0.67 -7.00 22.31
CA MET A 342 0.54 -6.11 23.45
C MET A 342 0.89 -6.80 24.77
N HIS A 343 0.53 -8.08 24.94
CA HIS A 343 0.91 -8.85 26.11
C HIS A 343 2.43 -9.00 26.21
N ALA A 344 3.08 -9.26 25.06
CA ALA A 344 4.53 -9.43 24.98
C ALA A 344 5.33 -8.22 25.48
N ASP A 345 4.81 -7.01 25.30
CA ASP A 345 5.41 -5.78 25.83
C ASP A 345 5.72 -5.81 27.33
N ASN A 346 4.88 -6.51 28.10
CA ASN A 346 4.99 -6.56 29.55
C ASN A 346 5.85 -7.73 30.03
N LEU A 347 6.12 -8.72 29.17
CA LEU A 347 6.90 -9.91 29.52
C LEU A 347 8.31 -9.57 30.01
N PRO A 348 9.10 -8.67 29.36
CA PRO A 348 10.50 -8.44 29.76
C PRO A 348 10.68 -8.11 31.25
N PHE A 349 9.76 -7.35 31.85
CA PHE A 349 9.82 -6.96 33.26
C PHE A 349 9.33 -8.04 34.23
N ALA A 350 8.57 -9.04 33.76
CA ALA A 350 8.26 -10.21 34.56
C ALA A 350 9.52 -11.04 34.84
N TYR A 351 10.43 -11.10 33.85
CA TYR A 351 11.67 -11.87 33.92
C TYR A 351 12.87 -11.07 34.43
N VAL A 352 12.99 -9.78 34.06
CA VAL A 352 14.13 -8.92 34.40
C VAL A 352 13.72 -7.87 35.42
N GLN A 353 13.98 -8.15 36.70
CA GLN A 353 13.57 -7.29 37.82
C GLN A 353 14.69 -6.41 38.40
N ASN A 354 15.95 -6.71 38.09
CA ASN A 354 17.13 -6.09 38.74
C ASN A 354 17.80 -4.99 37.91
N LEU A 355 17.08 -4.41 36.93
CA LEU A 355 17.58 -3.28 36.14
C LEU A 355 16.85 -2.00 36.56
N ASP A 356 17.61 -0.91 36.72
CA ASP A 356 17.07 0.43 36.97
C ASP A 356 16.61 1.08 35.66
N VAL A 357 15.62 0.44 35.04
CA VAL A 357 15.02 0.82 33.75
C VAL A 357 13.52 0.59 33.82
N ILE A 358 12.75 1.47 33.18
CA ILE A 358 11.28 1.42 33.18
C ILE A 358 10.71 1.12 31.80
N LYS A 359 11.58 0.91 30.80
CA LYS A 359 11.18 0.72 29.41
C LYS A 359 11.93 -0.45 28.78
N SER A 360 11.18 -1.28 28.08
CA SER A 360 11.70 -2.31 27.19
C SER A 360 11.19 -2.09 25.77
N VAL A 361 11.94 -2.59 24.79
CA VAL A 361 11.51 -2.70 23.40
C VAL A 361 11.95 -4.05 22.86
N ILE A 362 11.00 -4.74 22.24
CA ILE A 362 11.21 -5.96 21.48
C ILE A 362 11.33 -5.56 20.01
N ILE A 363 12.42 -5.97 19.36
CA ILE A 363 12.63 -5.76 17.93
C ILE A 363 13.03 -7.07 17.27
N ASP A 364 12.52 -7.34 16.08
CA ASP A 364 13.12 -8.34 15.19
C ASP A 364 14.44 -7.79 14.65
N THR A 365 15.48 -8.62 14.47
CA THR A 365 16.83 -8.20 14.00
C THR A 365 17.26 -8.86 12.71
N GLY A 366 16.63 -9.97 12.35
CA GLY A 366 16.87 -10.68 11.10
C GLY A 366 15.76 -11.70 10.88
N VAL A 367 15.33 -11.88 9.64
CA VAL A 367 14.41 -12.97 9.27
C VAL A 367 14.93 -13.63 8.01
N ASP A 368 15.29 -14.90 8.12
CA ASP A 368 15.81 -15.72 7.04
C ASP A 368 14.77 -16.79 6.69
N TRP A 369 14.26 -16.77 5.45
CA TRP A 369 13.35 -17.82 4.96
C TRP A 369 14.12 -18.84 4.13
N LEU A 370 13.86 -20.11 4.42
CA LEU A 370 14.65 -21.25 3.97
C LEU A 370 13.76 -22.26 3.26
N GLN A 371 14.25 -22.77 2.13
CA GLN A 371 13.66 -23.91 1.45
C GLN A 371 13.88 -25.19 2.25
N ARG A 372 12.84 -26.02 2.30
CA ARG A 372 12.82 -27.34 2.92
C ARG A 372 12.30 -28.40 1.96
N GLU A 373 12.53 -29.65 2.31
CA GLU A 373 12.03 -30.79 1.54
C GLU A 373 10.50 -30.72 1.39
N GLY A 374 10.01 -31.14 0.21
CA GLY A 374 8.57 -31.14 -0.09
C GLY A 374 7.99 -29.77 -0.46
N ASN A 375 8.79 -28.87 -1.03
CA ASN A 375 8.39 -27.52 -1.44
C ASN A 375 7.77 -26.70 -0.31
N LYS A 376 8.41 -26.75 0.86
CA LYS A 376 7.98 -25.98 2.02
C LYS A 376 8.98 -24.87 2.30
N LEU A 377 8.47 -23.76 2.81
CA LEU A 377 9.27 -22.70 3.37
C LEU A 377 9.13 -22.69 4.88
N GLU A 378 10.27 -22.52 5.54
CA GLU A 378 10.36 -22.27 6.98
C GLU A 378 11.18 -21.00 7.19
N PHE A 379 11.21 -20.47 8.41
CA PHE A 379 11.98 -19.28 8.71
C PHE A 379 12.72 -19.36 10.03
N VAL A 380 13.78 -18.58 10.13
CA VAL A 380 14.48 -18.25 11.35
C VAL A 380 14.27 -16.77 11.63
N SER A 381 13.83 -16.43 12.84
CA SER A 381 13.65 -15.05 13.28
C SER A 381 14.57 -14.73 14.45
N LYS A 382 15.43 -13.75 14.25
CA LYS A 382 16.31 -13.19 15.28
C LYS A 382 15.60 -12.00 15.90
N TYR A 383 15.68 -11.86 17.21
CA TYR A 383 15.12 -10.70 17.90
C TYR A 383 15.97 -10.26 19.07
N GLU A 384 15.74 -9.02 19.47
CA GLU A 384 16.33 -8.39 20.62
C GLU A 384 15.25 -7.87 21.57
N VAL A 385 15.40 -8.20 22.85
CA VAL A 385 14.68 -7.55 23.94
C VAL A 385 15.63 -6.54 24.58
N ARG A 386 15.40 -5.25 24.30
CA ARG A 386 16.23 -4.14 24.77
C ARG A 386 15.60 -3.46 25.96
N PHE A 387 16.37 -3.27 27.01
CA PHE A 387 16.02 -2.45 28.17
C PHE A 387 16.65 -1.07 28.02
N LEU A 388 15.80 -0.05 28.01
CA LEU A 388 16.18 1.31 27.65
C LEU A 388 16.13 2.25 28.86
N SER A 389 16.95 3.29 28.80
CA SER A 389 16.84 4.48 29.66
C SER A 389 17.16 5.74 28.85
N ALA A 390 16.76 6.90 29.33
CA ALA A 390 17.23 8.17 28.77
C ALA A 390 18.66 8.54 29.21
N ASP A 391 19.41 9.15 28.30
CA ASP A 391 20.56 9.99 28.66
C ASP A 391 20.14 11.41 29.10
N ASN A 392 21.13 12.27 29.39
CA ASN A 392 20.90 13.66 29.77
C ASN A 392 20.21 14.49 28.67
N MET A 393 20.26 14.04 27.41
CA MET A 393 19.62 14.66 26.25
C MET A 393 18.26 14.02 25.93
N ARG A 394 17.80 13.06 26.74
CA ARG A 394 16.59 12.25 26.56
C ARG A 394 16.60 11.35 25.32
N LEU A 395 17.78 10.99 24.84
CA LEU A 395 17.94 9.97 23.81
C LEU A 395 17.89 8.58 24.44
N ALA A 396 17.26 7.64 23.73
CA ALA A 396 17.16 6.26 24.18
C ALA A 396 18.56 5.62 24.25
N GLN A 397 18.89 4.98 25.35
CA GLN A 397 20.15 4.28 25.56
C GLN A 397 19.86 2.84 25.95
N THR A 398 20.37 1.89 25.16
CA THR A 398 20.30 0.47 25.48
C THR A 398 21.20 0.17 26.67
N ARG A 399 20.58 -0.11 27.83
CA ARG A 399 21.31 -0.55 29.03
C ARG A 399 21.69 -2.01 28.91
N VAL A 400 20.74 -2.81 28.45
CA VAL A 400 20.92 -4.23 28.21
C VAL A 400 20.10 -4.63 26.99
N ALA A 401 20.63 -5.51 26.17
CA ALA A 401 19.88 -6.22 25.14
C ALA A 401 20.06 -7.73 25.33
N LEU A 402 18.99 -8.46 25.13
CA LEU A 402 18.96 -9.92 25.10
C LEU A 402 18.67 -10.36 23.67
N GLU A 403 19.59 -11.09 23.07
CA GLU A 403 19.42 -11.64 21.73
C GLU A 403 18.92 -13.06 21.79
N PHE A 404 17.99 -13.35 20.90
CA PHE A 404 17.37 -14.64 20.77
C PHE A 404 17.18 -15.00 19.31
N GLU A 405 17.11 -16.30 19.06
CA GLU A 405 16.83 -16.87 17.75
C GLU A 405 15.69 -17.88 17.86
N TYR A 406 14.70 -17.72 17.00
CA TYR A 406 13.58 -18.64 16.85
C TYR A 406 13.74 -19.41 15.54
N GLU A 407 13.73 -20.73 15.60
CA GLU A 407 13.68 -21.59 14.42
C GLU A 407 12.28 -22.19 14.26
N HIS A 408 11.58 -21.82 13.18
CA HIS A 408 10.22 -22.28 12.94
C HIS A 408 10.11 -23.81 12.81
N GLY A 409 11.01 -24.44 12.05
CA GLY A 409 10.96 -25.88 11.79
C GLY A 409 11.15 -26.74 13.03
N ALA A 410 11.99 -26.29 13.97
CA ALA A 410 12.24 -26.96 15.24
C ALA A 410 11.26 -26.54 16.36
N GLU A 411 10.46 -25.50 16.12
CA GLU A 411 9.68 -24.78 17.15
C GLU A 411 10.50 -24.45 18.41
N SER A 412 11.77 -24.10 18.21
CA SER A 412 12.72 -23.83 19.29
C SER A 412 13.01 -22.35 19.43
N MET A 413 13.27 -21.94 20.66
CA MET A 413 13.72 -20.59 20.99
C MET A 413 15.01 -20.66 21.79
N GLU A 414 16.06 -20.02 21.28
CA GLU A 414 17.38 -20.05 21.89
C GLU A 414 17.89 -18.65 22.23
N PHE A 415 18.32 -18.47 23.47
CA PHE A 415 19.07 -17.29 23.87
C PHE A 415 20.49 -17.36 23.30
N GLN A 416 20.89 -16.31 22.59
CA GLN A 416 22.17 -16.27 21.91
C GLN A 416 23.22 -15.57 22.77
N ARG A 417 22.95 -14.31 23.16
CA ARG A 417 23.87 -13.49 23.95
C ARG A 417 23.16 -12.31 24.57
N SER A 418 23.85 -11.66 25.51
CA SER A 418 23.45 -10.36 26.05
C SER A 418 24.55 -9.34 25.83
N TRP A 419 24.20 -8.11 25.49
CA TRP A 419 25.14 -6.99 25.38
C TRP A 419 24.60 -5.74 26.07
N GLY A 420 25.44 -4.71 26.17
CA GLY A 420 25.12 -3.44 26.81
C GLY A 420 25.82 -3.26 28.16
N ARG A 421 25.82 -2.01 28.64
CA ARG A 421 26.55 -1.54 29.83
C ARG A 421 26.26 -2.38 31.08
N ASP A 422 25.00 -2.78 31.25
CA ASP A 422 24.54 -3.46 32.47
C ASP A 422 24.33 -4.97 32.27
N SER A 423 24.72 -5.54 31.12
CA SER A 423 24.53 -6.96 30.78
C SER A 423 25.15 -7.91 31.82
N GLY A 424 26.29 -7.52 32.42
CA GLY A 424 26.94 -8.28 33.49
C GLY A 424 26.08 -8.48 34.74
N ARG A 425 25.06 -7.65 34.96
CA ARG A 425 24.14 -7.73 36.11
C ARG A 425 23.07 -8.80 35.98
N LEU A 426 22.89 -9.40 34.81
CA LEU A 426 21.83 -10.37 34.54
C LEU A 426 22.17 -11.83 34.92
N ARG A 427 23.43 -12.11 35.25
CA ARG A 427 24.06 -13.42 34.99
C ARG A 427 23.64 -14.60 35.87
N GLU A 428 22.86 -14.44 36.94
CA GLU A 428 22.63 -15.55 37.89
C GLU A 428 21.16 -15.91 38.17
N ASN A 429 20.16 -15.05 37.86
CA ASN A 429 18.76 -15.29 38.24
C ASN A 429 17.73 -15.02 37.13
N LEU A 430 18.17 -14.82 35.88
CA LEU A 430 17.26 -14.57 34.76
C LEU A 430 16.87 -15.88 34.08
N ASP A 431 15.57 -16.17 34.00
CA ASP A 431 15.03 -17.28 33.21
C ASP A 431 14.96 -16.89 31.72
N TYR A 432 16.10 -16.96 31.03
CA TYR A 432 16.21 -16.67 29.60
C TYR A 432 15.32 -17.60 28.76
N ALA A 433 15.26 -18.87 29.14
CA ALA A 433 14.47 -19.86 28.41
C ALA A 433 12.97 -19.59 28.53
N GLY A 434 12.50 -19.22 29.73
CA GLY A 434 11.13 -18.81 29.97
C GLY A 434 10.75 -17.55 29.19
N LEU A 435 11.58 -16.49 29.26
CA LEU A 435 11.35 -15.28 28.46
C LEU A 435 11.32 -15.60 26.97
N GLY A 436 12.28 -16.38 26.46
CA GLY A 436 12.31 -16.76 25.05
C GLY A 436 11.05 -17.54 24.63
N LYS A 437 10.63 -18.52 25.43
CA LYS A 437 9.43 -19.32 25.17
C LYS A 437 8.17 -18.45 25.08
N ASP A 438 8.00 -17.51 25.99
CA ASP A 438 6.83 -16.62 25.99
C ASP A 438 6.87 -15.61 24.81
N MET A 439 8.03 -15.42 24.20
CA MET A 439 8.23 -14.61 22.99
C MET A 439 8.00 -15.37 21.67
N THR A 440 7.79 -16.69 21.69
CA THR A 440 7.56 -17.50 20.48
C THR A 440 6.45 -16.97 19.56
N PRO A 441 5.27 -16.52 20.04
CA PRO A 441 4.25 -15.95 19.16
C PRO A 441 4.74 -14.73 18.39
N ILE A 442 5.52 -13.86 19.05
CA ILE A 442 6.06 -12.63 18.44
C ILE A 442 7.10 -12.96 17.38
N ALA A 443 7.95 -13.96 17.63
CA ALA A 443 8.90 -14.43 16.62
C ALA A 443 8.17 -15.03 15.40
N LYS A 444 7.07 -15.77 15.61
CA LYS A 444 6.22 -16.24 14.50
C LYS A 444 5.65 -15.07 13.69
N TYR A 445 5.16 -14.03 14.35
CA TYR A 445 4.63 -12.82 13.68
C TYR A 445 5.70 -12.02 12.95
N ALA A 446 6.90 -11.90 13.52
CA ALA A 446 8.05 -11.26 12.87
C ALA A 446 8.38 -11.94 11.54
N GLY A 447 8.41 -13.28 11.52
CA GLY A 447 8.61 -14.06 10.30
C GLY A 447 7.67 -13.65 9.15
N TRP A 448 6.37 -13.59 9.45
CA TRP A 448 5.32 -13.21 8.50
C TRP A 448 5.33 -11.74 8.10
N ILE A 449 5.53 -10.83 9.06
CA ILE A 449 5.64 -9.39 8.81
C ILE A 449 6.81 -9.14 7.86
N ALA A 450 7.95 -9.77 8.10
CA ALA A 450 9.14 -9.61 7.27
C ALA A 450 8.97 -10.16 5.85
N LEU A 451 8.28 -11.30 5.71
CA LEU A 451 7.91 -11.84 4.40
C LEU A 451 7.01 -10.87 3.65
N PHE A 452 5.88 -10.46 4.24
CA PHE A 452 4.95 -9.54 3.58
C PHE A 452 5.60 -8.21 3.23
N ARG A 453 6.50 -7.69 4.08
CA ARG A 453 7.28 -6.49 3.78
C ARG A 453 8.16 -6.70 2.56
N SER A 454 8.93 -7.79 2.52
CA SER A 454 9.80 -8.13 1.39
C SER A 454 9.01 -8.25 0.08
N LEU A 455 7.88 -8.96 0.10
CA LEU A 455 7.01 -9.12 -1.07
C LEU A 455 6.44 -7.77 -1.56
N GLN A 456 6.05 -6.86 -0.65
CA GLN A 456 5.54 -5.54 -1.02
C GLN A 456 6.64 -4.60 -1.53
N GLU A 457 7.83 -4.61 -0.92
CA GLU A 457 8.98 -3.80 -1.35
C GLU A 457 9.51 -4.24 -2.72
N GLN A 458 9.53 -5.54 -2.98
CA GLN A 458 9.89 -6.13 -4.28
C GLN A 458 8.76 -6.03 -5.32
N GLN A 459 7.58 -5.54 -4.92
CA GLN A 459 6.39 -5.46 -5.78
C GLN A 459 5.99 -6.82 -6.39
N ILE A 460 6.12 -7.89 -5.62
CA ILE A 460 5.71 -9.24 -6.03
C ILE A 460 4.23 -9.25 -6.39
N SER A 461 3.90 -9.93 -7.48
CA SER A 461 2.53 -10.06 -7.95
C SER A 461 1.66 -10.81 -6.92
N PHE A 462 0.57 -10.19 -6.47
CA PHE A 462 -0.45 -10.86 -5.66
C PHE A 462 -1.82 -10.55 -6.24
N LEU A 463 -2.22 -11.35 -7.23
CA LEU A 463 -3.47 -11.16 -7.97
C LEU A 463 -4.50 -12.24 -7.61
N ARG A 464 -4.09 -13.51 -7.69
CA ARG A 464 -4.98 -14.66 -7.45
C ARG A 464 -5.22 -14.83 -5.95
N GLY A 465 -6.49 -14.81 -5.54
CA GLY A 465 -6.87 -14.88 -4.13
C GLY A 465 -6.80 -13.55 -3.39
N ARG A 466 -6.37 -12.47 -4.06
CA ARG A 466 -6.19 -11.16 -3.42
C ARG A 466 -7.51 -10.62 -2.90
N TYR A 467 -8.55 -10.67 -3.71
CA TYR A 467 -9.87 -10.18 -3.31
C TYR A 467 -10.38 -10.94 -2.09
N GLU A 468 -10.36 -12.27 -2.15
CA GLU A 468 -10.79 -13.18 -1.10
C GLU A 468 -10.04 -12.89 0.20
N PHE A 469 -8.72 -12.73 0.11
CA PHE A 469 -7.89 -12.39 1.26
C PHE A 469 -8.20 -11.00 1.83
N LEU A 470 -8.37 -9.98 0.98
CA LEU A 470 -8.67 -8.61 1.43
C LEU A 470 -10.04 -8.51 2.12
N LYS A 471 -10.97 -9.43 1.81
CA LYS A 471 -12.31 -9.53 2.40
C LYS A 471 -12.36 -10.28 3.74
N VAL A 472 -11.27 -10.93 4.14
CA VAL A 472 -11.18 -11.59 5.45
C VAL A 472 -11.36 -10.55 6.56
N ASP A 473 -12.29 -10.83 7.48
CA ASP A 473 -12.43 -10.05 8.71
C ASP A 473 -11.30 -10.43 9.67
N LYS A 474 -10.65 -9.41 10.24
CA LYS A 474 -9.58 -9.57 11.23
C LYS A 474 -10.05 -9.44 12.67
N ARG A 475 -11.33 -9.11 12.90
CA ARG A 475 -11.87 -8.94 14.26
C ARG A 475 -11.68 -10.21 15.09
N GLY A 476 -11.11 -10.02 16.27
CA GLY A 476 -10.85 -11.01 17.30
C GLY A 476 -11.19 -10.44 18.68
N GLN A 477 -10.36 -10.73 19.68
CA GLN A 477 -10.57 -10.24 21.04
C GLN A 477 -10.29 -8.73 21.17
N GLU A 478 -11.00 -8.04 22.08
CA GLU A 478 -10.76 -6.63 22.39
C GLU A 478 -9.32 -6.44 22.89
N THR A 479 -8.54 -5.65 22.16
CA THR A 479 -7.14 -5.42 22.54
C THR A 479 -7.08 -4.30 23.59
N PRO A 480 -6.40 -4.48 24.73
CA PRO A 480 -6.34 -3.44 25.75
C PRO A 480 -5.78 -2.11 25.19
N ALA A 481 -6.25 -0.99 25.72
CA ALA A 481 -5.67 0.31 25.39
C ALA A 481 -4.39 0.53 26.21
N ARG A 482 -3.32 1.06 25.60
CA ARG A 482 -2.25 1.70 26.39
C ARG A 482 -2.78 3.06 26.83
N HIS A 483 -2.81 3.30 28.14
CA HIS A 483 -3.14 4.60 28.72
C HIS A 483 -1.96 5.55 28.66
#